data_AF-A0A942V8D4-F1
#
_entry.id   AF-A0A942V8D4-F1
#
_cell.length_a   1.000
_cell.length_b   1.000
_cell.length_c   1.000
_cell.angle_alpha   90.00
_cell.angle_beta   90.00
_cell.angle_gamma   90.00
#
_symmetry.space_group_name_H-M   'P 1'
#
loop_
_entity.id
_entity.type
_entity.pdbx_description
1 polymer ?
#
loop_
_entity_poly.entity_id
_entity_poly.type
_entity_poly.pdbx_seq_one_letter_code
_entity_poly.pdbx_strand_id
1 'polypeptide(L)' 'MNCSIIEYPALVYKSNKNNVFIANCIIKNLIGYGQTEEDALVNLEKVLKKVSSEYPVKVKPVYRYLSNLN' A
#
# COMPACT_ATOMS: atom_id res chain seq x y z
N MET A 1 -23.53 -12.37 5.19
CA MET A 1 -22.33 -12.57 4.35
C MET A 1 -21.13 -12.12 5.16
N ASN A 2 -20.19 -13.02 5.48
CA ASN A 2 -18.90 -12.60 6.03
C ASN A 2 -18.18 -11.82 4.93
N CYS A 3 -18.18 -10.50 5.04
CA CYS A 3 -17.50 -9.64 4.09
C CYS A 3 -16.00 -9.74 4.39
N SER A 4 -15.32 -10.64 3.68
CA SER A 4 -13.88 -10.81 3.79
C SER A 4 -13.20 -9.52 3.34
N ILE A 5 -12.60 -8.80 4.27
CA ILE A 5 -11.77 -7.64 3.97
C ILE A 5 -10.59 -8.13 3.11
N ILE A 6 -10.35 -7.48 1.98
CA ILE A 6 -9.20 -7.81 1.12
C ILE A 6 -8.00 -6.98 1.59
N GLU A 7 -6.96 -7.66 2.03
CA GLU A 7 -5.68 -7.04 2.40
C GLU A 7 -4.73 -7.05 1.22
N TYR A 8 -4.28 -5.88 0.79
CA TYR A 8 -3.28 -5.74 -0.27
C TYR A 8 -1.91 -5.42 0.32
N PRO A 9 -0.86 -6.19 0.00
CA PRO A 9 0.49 -5.86 0.41
C PRO A 9 0.97 -4.59 -0.28
N ALA A 10 1.67 -3.73 0.47
CA ALA A 10 2.31 -2.54 -0.05
C ALA A 10 3.75 -2.44 0.42
N LEU A 11 4.68 -2.32 -0.52
CA LEU A 11 6.07 -2.02 -0.21
C LEU A 11 6.17 -0.55 0.22
N VAL A 12 6.69 -0.31 1.42
CA VAL A 12 6.85 1.05 1.97
C VAL A 12 8.33 1.44 1.94
N TYR A 13 8.63 2.59 1.35
CA TYR A 13 10.01 3.10 1.29
C TYR A 13 10.03 4.63 1.18
N LYS A 14 11.13 5.23 1.62
CA LYS A 14 11.38 6.66 1.44
C LYS A 14 12.06 6.93 0.10
N SER A 15 11.51 7.84 -0.68
CA SER A 15 12.11 8.30 -1.94
C SER A 15 13.14 9.39 -1.68
N ASN A 16 14.39 9.14 -2.07
CA ASN A 16 15.47 10.12 -1.96
C ASN A 16 15.31 11.28 -2.96
N LYS A 17 14.56 11.10 -4.05
CA LYS A 17 14.39 12.14 -5.08
C LYS A 17 13.53 13.31 -4.60
N ASN A 18 12.45 12.99 -3.91
CA ASN A 18 11.43 13.98 -3.54
C ASN A 18 11.26 14.11 -2.01
N ASN A 19 12.07 13.37 -1.23
CA ASN A 19 12.01 13.31 0.24
C ASN A 19 10.60 12.96 0.79
N VAL A 20 9.87 12.10 0.08
CA VAL A 20 8.52 11.61 0.48
C VAL A 20 8.53 10.12 0.73
N PHE A 21 7.58 9.64 1.54
CA PHE A 21 7.30 8.22 1.69
C PHE A 21 6.37 7.74 0.57
N ILE A 22 6.63 6.53 0.11
CA ILE A 22 5.89 5.86 -0.95
C ILE A 22 5.39 4.51 -0.42
N ALA A 23 4.10 4.27 -0.57
CA ALA A 23 3.48 2.95 -0.39
C ALA A 23 3.09 2.43 -1.77
N ASN A 24 3.70 1.32 -2.21
CA ASN A 24 3.51 0.74 -3.54
C ASN A 24 2.80 -0.61 -3.47
N CYS A 25 1.55 -0.66 -3.93
CA CYS A 25 0.83 -1.90 -4.17
C CYS A 25 1.10 -2.41 -5.59
N ILE A 26 2.09 -3.29 -5.72
CA ILE A 26 2.53 -3.85 -7.01
C ILE A 26 1.39 -4.61 -7.71
N ILE A 27 0.59 -5.37 -6.95
CA ILE A 27 -0.50 -6.21 -7.48
C ILE A 27 -1.54 -5.39 -8.24
N LYS A 28 -1.81 -4.16 -7.78
CA LYS A 28 -2.80 -3.26 -8.39
C LYS A 28 -2.16 -2.17 -9.24
N ASN A 29 -0.83 -2.11 -9.31
CA ASN A 29 -0.08 -1.03 -9.94
C ASN A 29 -0.51 0.35 -9.40
N LEU A 30 -0.69 0.46 -8.08
CA LEU A 30 -1.14 1.67 -7.40
C LEU A 30 -0.12 2.15 -6.38
N ILE A 31 0.00 3.47 -6.26
CA ILE A 31 0.97 4.12 -5.40
C ILE A 31 0.26 5.17 -4.53
N GLY A 32 0.58 5.19 -3.24
CA GLY A 32 0.27 6.27 -2.31
C GLY A 32 1.54 7.03 -1.93
N TYR A 33 1.42 8.35 -1.84
CA TYR A 33 2.50 9.25 -1.43
C TYR A 33 2.16 9.92 -0.10
N GLY A 34 3.16 10.20 0.73
CA GLY A 34 2.98 10.83 2.02
C GLY A 34 4.22 11.54 2.54
N GLN A 35 4.03 12.51 3.44
CA GLN A 35 5.15 13.13 4.17
C GLN A 35 5.63 12.21 5.31
N THR A 36 4.76 11.33 5.78
CA THR A 36 5.05 10.22 6.70
C THR A 36 4.70 8.87 6.05
N GLU A 37 5.17 7.77 6.64
CA GLU A 37 4.77 6.41 6.22
C GLU A 37 3.25 6.20 6.32
N GLU A 38 2.66 6.68 7.41
CA GLU A 38 1.22 6.59 7.65
C GLU A 38 0.43 7.34 6.58
N ASP A 39 0.85 8.54 6.21
CA ASP A 39 0.20 9.31 5.13
C ASP A 39 0.22 8.54 3.80
N ALA A 40 1.36 7.91 3.47
CA ALA A 40 1.50 7.15 2.23
C ALA A 40 0.57 5.94 2.20
N LEU A 41 0.45 5.22 3.34
CA LEU A 41 -0.46 4.09 3.50
C LEU A 41 -1.93 4.50 3.42
N VAL A 42 -2.32 5.57 4.13
CA VAL A 42 -3.68 6.12 4.11
C VAL A 42 -4.06 6.56 2.70
N ASN A 43 -3.14 7.21 1.99
CA ASN A 43 -3.40 7.65 0.63
C ASN A 43 -3.49 6.48 -0.35
N LEU A 44 -2.66 5.45 -0.21
CA LEU A 44 -2.78 4.23 -1.01
C LEU A 44 -4.13 3.53 -0.74
N GLU A 45 -4.57 3.44 0.51
CA GLU A 45 -5.84 2.81 0.86
C GLU A 45 -7.04 3.57 0.28
N LYS A 46 -7.00 4.91 0.27
CA LYS A 46 -8.02 5.74 -0.40
C LYS A 46 -8.10 5.44 -1.90
N VAL A 47 -6.97 5.25 -2.58
CA VAL A 47 -6.95 4.92 -4.01
C VAL A 47 -7.46 3.50 -4.24
N LEU A 48 -7.04 2.53 -3.41
CA LEU A 48 -7.53 1.15 -3.47
C LEU A 48 -9.05 1.06 -3.27
N LYS A 49 -9.61 1.82 -2.32
CA LYS A 49 -11.05 1.90 -2.07
C LYS A 49 -11.82 2.43 -3.28
N LYS A 50 -11.25 3.38 -4.02
CA LYS A 50 -11.88 3.92 -5.23
C LYS A 50 -11.92 2.92 -6.38
N VAL A 51 -10.93 2.04 -6.50
CA VAL A 51 -10.87 1.03 -7.58
C VAL A 51 -11.50 -0.31 -7.20
N SER A 52 -11.71 -0.57 -5.90
CA SER A 52 -12.29 -1.79 -5.38
C SER A 52 -13.60 -1.46 -4.65
N SER A 53 -14.65 -1.16 -5.42
CA SER A 53 -15.97 -0.81 -4.86
C SER A 53 -16.75 -1.99 -4.30
N GLU A 54 -16.36 -3.22 -4.65
CA GLU A 54 -17.11 -4.44 -4.35
C GLU A 54 -16.80 -5.02 -2.97
N TYR A 55 -15.64 -4.70 -2.40
CA TYR A 55 -15.17 -5.27 -1.14
C TYR A 55 -14.44 -4.22 -0.29
N PRO A 56 -14.54 -4.28 1.05
CA PRO A 56 -13.70 -3.49 1.93
C PRO A 56 -12.22 -3.85 1.71
N VAL A 57 -11.37 -2.84 1.55
CA VAL A 57 -9.93 -3.02 1.32
C VAL A 57 -9.11 -2.40 2.44
N LYS A 58 -7.99 -3.03 2.76
CA LYS A 58 -6.95 -2.51 3.65
C LYS A 58 -5.57 -2.67 3.03
N VAL A 59 -4.66 -1.77 3.41
CA VAL A 59 -3.24 -1.88 3.05
C VAL A 59 -2.47 -2.61 4.14
N LYS A 60 -1.68 -3.60 3.75
CA LYS A 60 -0.75 -4.33 4.61
C LYS A 60 0.69 -3.92 4.29
N PRO A 61 1.35 -3.08 5.11
CA PRO A 61 2.69 -2.64 4.82
C PRO A 61 3.70 -3.80 4.88
N VAL A 62 4.67 -3.78 3.97
CA VAL A 62 5.80 -4.71 3.90
C VAL A 62 7.09 -3.89 3.99
N TYR A 63 7.77 -3.99 5.13
CA TYR A 63 8.96 -3.19 5.46
C TYR A 63 10.30 -3.87 5.13
N ARG A 64 10.29 -5.16 4.76
CA ARG A 64 11.50 -5.90 4.35
C ARG A 64 11.25 -6.69 3.08
N TYR A 65 12.20 -6.60 2.15
CA TYR A 65 12.41 -7.63 1.15
C TYR A 65 12.62 -8.96 1.89
N LEU A 66 11.78 -9.96 1.62
CA LEU A 66 11.98 -11.32 2.11
C LEU A 66 13.32 -11.81 1.55
N SER A 67 14.34 -11.89 2.39
CA SER A 67 15.70 -12.34 2.08
C SER A 67 15.79 -13.84 1.75
N ASN A 68 14.68 -14.51 1.46
CA ASN A 68 14.59 -15.97 1.31
C ASN A 68 14.02 -16.38 -0.07
N LEU A 69 14.42 -15.69 -1.13
CA LEU A 69 14.39 -16.25 -2.49
C LEU A 69 15.82 -16.65 -2.84
N ASN A 70 16.26 -17.78 -2.29
CA ASN A 70 17.42 -18.56 -2.76
C ASN A 70 16.89 -19.76 -3.54
#